data_AF-A0A2G9RQY5-F1
#
_entry.id   AF-A0A2G9RQY5-F1
#
_cell.length_a   1.000
_cell.length_b   1.000
_cell.length_c   1.000
_cell.angle_alpha   90.00
_cell.angle_beta   90.00
_cell.angle_gamma   90.00
#
_symmetry.space_group_name_H-M   'P 1'
#
loop_
_entity.id
_entity.type
_entity.pdbx_description
1 polymer ?
#
loop_
_entity_poly.entity_id
_entity_poly.type
_entity_poly.pdbx_seq_one_letter_code
_entity_poly.pdbx_strand_id
1 'polypeptide(L)' 'MVEMVDILKRTDYDRKKAKIMAKVVKSLHHNFGVPRSKDQLRKQWSDLKIREHEQYRRIRRVLQKSK' A
#
# COMPACT_ATOMS: atom_id res chain seq x y z
N MET A 1 -10.65 0.56 -2.35
CA MET A 1 -9.31 0.79 -1.75
C MET A 1 -8.94 -0.27 -0.70
N VAL A 2 -9.89 -0.81 0.07
CA VAL A 2 -9.62 -1.78 1.14
C VAL A 2 -9.18 -3.16 0.61
N GLU A 3 -9.79 -3.64 -0.48
CA GLU A 3 -9.44 -4.94 -1.08
C GLU A 3 -7.98 -5.02 -1.58
N MET A 4 -7.41 -3.90 -2.05
CA MET A 4 -6.01 -3.86 -2.49
C MET A 4 -5.02 -4.03 -1.32
N VAL A 5 -5.41 -3.57 -0.12
CA VAL A 5 -4.60 -3.66 1.10
C VAL A 5 -4.64 -5.08 1.67
N ASP A 6 -5.79 -5.75 1.58
CA ASP A 6 -5.94 -7.16 2.00
C ASP A 6 -5.19 -8.15 1.12
N ILE A 7 -5.16 -7.92 -0.20
CA ILE A 7 -4.34 -8.72 -1.14
C ILE A 7 -2.85 -8.61 -0.81
N LEU A 8 -2.42 -7.49 -0.21
CA LEU A 8 -1.02 -7.20 0.09
C LEU A 8 -0.51 -7.82 1.40
N LYS A 9 -1.41 -8.20 2.32
CA LYS A 9 -1.03 -8.79 3.62
C LYS A 9 -0.58 -10.25 3.50
N ARG A 10 -0.79 -10.92 2.36
CA ARG A 10 -0.33 -12.30 2.12
C ARG A 10 1.11 -12.33 1.56
N THR A 11 1.97 -13.04 2.27
CA THR A 11 3.44 -12.99 2.29
C THR A 11 4.16 -13.61 1.07
N ASP A 12 5.23 -12.90 0.64
CA ASP A 12 6.52 -13.32 0.03
C ASP A 12 7.10 -12.14 -0.78
N TYR A 13 8.04 -11.42 -0.20
CA TYR A 13 8.00 -9.96 -0.20
C TYR A 13 8.49 -9.24 -1.48
N ASP A 14 9.23 -9.88 -2.40
CA ASP A 14 9.78 -9.20 -3.60
C ASP A 14 9.31 -9.79 -4.94
N ARG A 15 9.46 -11.09 -5.18
CA ARG A 15 9.09 -11.71 -6.47
C ARG A 15 7.57 -11.74 -6.68
N LYS A 16 6.80 -12.02 -5.62
CA LYS A 16 5.33 -11.96 -5.67
C LYS A 16 4.83 -10.52 -5.67
N LYS A 17 5.55 -9.57 -5.06
CA LYS A 17 5.20 -8.13 -5.07
C LYS A 17 5.17 -7.57 -6.49
N ALA A 18 6.17 -7.88 -7.33
CA ALA A 18 6.15 -7.47 -8.73
C ALA A 18 4.95 -8.06 -9.51
N LYS A 19 4.63 -9.34 -9.28
CA LYS A 19 3.50 -10.03 -9.92
C LYS A 19 2.14 -9.51 -9.45
N ILE A 20 2.00 -9.20 -8.16
CA ILE A 20 0.79 -8.61 -7.57
C ILE A 20 0.62 -7.18 -8.08
N MET A 21 1.69 -6.37 -8.12
CA MET A 21 1.65 -5.03 -8.69
C MET A 21 1.21 -5.07 -10.16
N ALA A 22 1.72 -6.01 -10.96
CA ALA A 22 1.29 -6.17 -12.35
C ALA A 22 -0.21 -6.52 -12.47
N LYS A 23 -0.72 -7.42 -11.61
CA LYS A 23 -2.15 -7.76 -11.56
C LYS A 23 -3.01 -6.56 -11.15
N VAL A 24 -2.56 -5.80 -10.14
CA VAL A 24 -3.25 -4.62 -9.61
C VAL A 24 -3.31 -3.49 -10.64
N VAL A 25 -2.20 -3.22 -11.34
CA VAL A 25 -2.15 -2.24 -12.43
C VAL A 25 -3.11 -2.66 -13.55
N LYS A 26 -3.12 -3.95 -13.94
CA LYS A 26 -4.00 -4.47 -14.98
C LYS A 26 -5.48 -4.37 -14.60
N SER A 27 -5.86 -4.70 -13.36
CA SER A 27 -7.24 -4.57 -12.89
C SER A 27 -7.69 -3.12 -12.74
N LEU A 28 -6.81 -2.22 -12.31
CA LEU A 28 -7.10 -0.79 -12.23
C LEU A 28 -7.39 -0.19 -13.60
N HIS A 29 -6.57 -0.53 -14.59
CA HIS A 29 -6.77 -0.09 -15.97
C HIS A 29 -8.08 -0.64 -16.55
N HIS A 30 -8.37 -1.92 -16.34
CA HIS A 30 -9.56 -2.57 -16.90
C HIS A 30 -10.88 -2.15 -16.23
N ASN A 31 -10.90 -2.04 -14.89
CA ASN A 31 -12.14 -1.80 -14.15
C ASN A 31 -12.43 -0.32 -13.92
N PHE A 32 -11.41 0.54 -13.94
CA PHE A 32 -11.58 1.98 -13.69
C PHE A 32 -11.20 2.84 -14.90
N GLY A 33 -10.68 2.26 -15.99
CA GLY A 33 -10.24 3.02 -17.16
C GLY A 33 -9.11 4.02 -16.86
N VAL A 34 -8.48 3.93 -15.69
CA VAL A 34 -7.48 4.90 -15.22
C VAL A 34 -6.12 4.51 -15.80
N PRO A 35 -5.54 5.30 -16.73
CA PRO A 35 -4.22 5.05 -17.26
C PRO A 35 -3.18 5.68 -16.31
N ARG A 36 -3.08 5.16 -15.08
CA ARG A 36 -2.02 5.61 -14.18
C ARG A 36 -0.72 4.88 -14.47
N SER A 37 0.37 5.65 -14.52
CA SER A 37 1.71 5.07 -14.66
C SER A 37 2.06 4.25 -13.42
N LYS A 38 2.78 3.15 -13.64
CA LYS A 38 3.34 2.27 -12.61
C LYS A 38 4.09 3.05 -11.52
N ASP A 39 4.73 4.16 -11.88
CA ASP A 39 5.47 5.03 -10.97
C ASP A 39 4.59 5.93 -10.10
N GLN A 40 3.46 6.42 -10.61
CA GLN A 40 2.49 7.12 -9.77
C GLN A 40 1.87 6.20 -8.70
N LEU A 41 1.64 4.93 -9.06
CA LEU A 41 1.19 3.93 -8.10
C LEU A 41 2.28 3.62 -7.07
N ARG A 42 3.53 3.43 -7.49
CA ARG A 42 4.67 3.30 -6.56
C ARG A 42 4.79 4.48 -5.60
N LYS A 43 4.62 5.72 -6.09
CA LYS A 43 4.63 6.93 -5.27
C LYS A 43 3.52 6.93 -4.22
N GLN A 44 2.27 6.69 -4.62
CA GLN A 44 1.16 6.58 -3.67
C GLN A 44 1.33 5.43 -2.67
N TRP A 45 1.97 4.33 -3.09
CA TRP A 45 2.30 3.22 -2.19
C TRP A 45 3.32 3.63 -1.12
N SER A 46 4.35 4.39 -1.49
CA SER A 46 5.30 4.96 -0.53
C SER A 46 4.58 5.91 0.44
N ASP A 47 3.68 6.76 -0.06
CA ASP A 47 2.91 7.68 0.77
C ASP A 47 1.99 6.94 1.76
N LEU A 48 1.35 5.85 1.32
CA LEU A 48 0.54 4.97 2.17
C LEU A 48 1.36 4.34 3.30
N LYS A 49 2.57 3.86 2.99
CA LYS A 49 3.50 3.30 3.97
C LYS A 49 3.95 4.33 5.01
N ILE A 50 4.16 5.58 4.59
CA ILE A 50 4.51 6.69 5.50
C ILE A 50 3.36 6.97 6.46
N ARG A 51 2.12 7.01 5.97
CA ARG A 51 0.93 7.22 6.81
C ARG A 51 0.72 6.11 7.85
N GLU A 52 0.95 4.85 7.47
CA GLU A 52 0.90 3.71 8.40
C GLU A 52 1.97 3.85 9.50
N HIS A 53 3.20 4.22 9.12
CA HIS A 53 4.30 4.42 10.06
C HIS A 53 4.07 5.61 11.00
N GLU A 54 3.52 6.72 10.49
CA GLU A 54 3.14 7.88 11.31
C GLU A 54 2.02 7.56 12.29
N GLN A 55 1.01 6.80 11.87
CA GLN A 55 -0.05 6.32 12.78
C GLN A 55 0.54 5.47 13.91
N TYR A 56 1.44 4.54 13.59
CA TYR A 56 2.14 3.74 14.59
C TYR A 56 2.98 4.59 15.55
N ARG A 57 3.73 5.59 15.04
CA ARG A 57 4.44 6.56 15.89
C ARG A 57 3.50 7.34 16.80
N ARG A 58 2.34 7.76 16.29
CA ARG A 58 1.35 8.52 17.06
C ARG A 58 0.79 7.70 18.21
N ILE A 59 0.41 6.43 17.95
CA ILE A 59 -0.06 5.50 18.97
C ILE A 59 1.04 5.24 20.01
N ARG A 60 2.28 4.98 19.57
CA ARG A 60 3.43 4.76 20.48
C ARG A 60 3.71 5.96 21.39
N ARG A 61 3.58 7.19 20.87
CA ARG A 61 3.74 8.42 21.67
C ARG A 61 2.65 8.55 22.74
N VAL A 62 1.41 8.21 22.42
CA VAL A 62 0.31 8.24 23.41
C VAL A 62 0.58 7.24 24.52
N LEU A 63 0.95 6.00 24.17
CA LEU A 63 1.27 4.96 25.15
C LEU A 63 2.47 5.30 26.04
N GLN A 64 3.47 6.00 25.52
CA GLN A 64 4.62 6.47 26.32
C GLN A 64 4.27 7.63 27.27
N LYS A 65 3.25 8.43 26.97
CA LYS A 65 2.81 9.56 27.82
C LYS A 65 1.87 9.14 28.95
N SER A 66 1.30 7.94 28.87
CA SER A 66 0.43 7.37 29.90
C SER A 66 1.17 6.46 30.89
N LYS A 67 2.50 6.56 30.92
CA LYS A 67 3.40 5.87 31.86
C LYS A 67 4.02 6.90 32.80
#